data_AF-A0A2V8R9C5-F1
#
_entry.id   AF-A0A2V8R9C5-F1
#
_cell.length_a   1.000
_cell.length_b   1.000
_cell.length_c   1.000
_cell.angle_alpha   90.00
_cell.angle_beta   90.00
_cell.angle_gamma   90.00
#
_symmetry.space_group_name_H-M   'P 1'
#
loop_
_entity.id
_entity.type
_entity.pdbx_description
1 polymer ?
#
loop_
_entity_poly.entity_id
_entity_poly.type
_entity_poly.pdbx_seq_one_letter_code
_entity_poly.pdbx_strand_id
1 'polypeptide(L)'
;MIITKDPAQFLLAEYAQLKAEILKRSEFQHQLISIALVALGALVSVGLKESPIAVLAYPMLALFLSALWIYNDGQIAQLGIYIQYRIEENLIGEGLGWEHAIKADPVSPIIGKRIRIATRGILIGSELMAIGLYAATKQDLATKQGIRLSSLATSLSKGEMVLLVVDLVVIFVTFWIMRHQHLREKMKEAIQRARSESPPAVWCG
;
A
#
# COMPACT_ATOMS: atom_id res chain seq x y z
N MET A 1 -23.85 2.77 26.93
CA MET A 1 -22.66 1.89 26.88
C MET A 1 -22.66 1.11 28.18
N ILE A 2 -23.13 -0.14 28.16
CA ILE A 2 -23.17 -1.00 29.35
C ILE A 2 -21.75 -1.54 29.50
N ILE A 3 -21.03 -1.10 30.53
CA ILE A 3 -19.72 -1.67 30.87
C ILE A 3 -20.02 -3.03 31.50
N THR A 4 -19.97 -4.08 30.68
CA THR A 4 -20.11 -5.45 31.16
C THR A 4 -18.88 -5.80 31.97
N LYS A 5 -19.07 -6.30 33.20
CA LYS A 5 -17.97 -6.75 34.07
C LYS A 5 -17.37 -8.09 33.62
N ASP A 6 -17.95 -8.72 32.61
CA ASP A 6 -17.51 -9.99 32.05
C ASP A 6 -16.38 -9.76 31.01
N PRO A 7 -15.14 -10.21 31.30
CA PRO A 7 -14.02 -10.08 30.38
C PRO A 7 -14.28 -10.66 29.00
N ALA A 8 -15.06 -11.74 28.90
CA ALA A 8 -15.37 -12.38 27.61
C ALA A 8 -16.26 -11.48 26.74
N GLN A 9 -17.29 -10.86 27.34
CA GLN A 9 -18.16 -9.92 26.64
C GLN A 9 -17.41 -8.67 26.19
N PHE A 10 -16.46 -8.18 27.00
CA PHE A 10 -15.59 -7.07 26.61
C PHE A 10 -14.73 -7.42 25.39
N LEU A 11 -14.04 -8.58 25.41
CA LEU A 11 -13.18 -9.03 24.31
C LEU A 11 -13.96 -9.27 23.02
N LEU A 12 -15.20 -9.78 23.10
CA LEU A 12 -16.07 -9.93 21.94
C LEU A 12 -16.49 -8.57 21.34
N ALA A 13 -16.80 -7.59 22.18
CA ALA A 13 -17.11 -6.24 21.72
C ALA A 13 -15.88 -5.57 21.06
N GLU A 14 -14.70 -5.72 21.68
CA GLU A 14 -13.44 -5.24 21.13
C GLU A 14 -13.11 -5.91 19.79
N TYR A 15 -13.27 -7.23 19.69
CA TYR A 15 -13.10 -7.98 18.45
C TYR A 15 -13.96 -7.43 17.30
N ALA A 16 -15.26 -7.23 17.57
CA ALA A 16 -16.19 -6.72 16.58
C ALA A 16 -15.80 -5.31 16.10
N GLN A 17 -15.38 -4.44 17.03
CA GLN A 17 -14.92 -3.10 16.71
C GLN A 17 -13.64 -3.11 15.87
N LEU A 18 -12.66 -3.94 16.21
CA LEU A 18 -11.40 -4.04 15.47
C LEU A 18 -11.59 -4.62 14.07
N LYS A 19 -12.46 -5.63 13.91
CA LYS A 19 -12.82 -6.16 12.58
C LYS A 19 -13.52 -5.10 11.72
N ALA A 20 -14.43 -4.30 12.31
CA ALA A 20 -15.06 -3.18 11.60
C ALA A 20 -14.03 -2.12 11.18
N GLU A 21 -13.03 -1.84 12.02
CA GLU A 21 -11.95 -0.92 11.67
C GLU A 21 -11.06 -1.47 10.53
N ILE A 22 -10.69 -2.76 10.56
CA ILE A 22 -9.98 -3.43 9.46
C ILE A 22 -10.74 -3.30 8.15
N LEU A 23 -12.06 -3.57 8.17
CA LEU A 23 -12.91 -3.46 6.98
C LEU A 23 -12.91 -2.04 6.42
N LYS A 24 -13.10 -1.02 7.28
CA LYS A 24 -13.07 0.39 6.87
C LYS A 24 -11.74 0.81 6.28
N ARG A 25 -10.62 0.34 6.84
CA ARG A 25 -9.28 0.60 6.30
C ARG A 25 -9.05 -0.08 4.96
N SER A 26 -9.56 -1.31 4.78
CA SER A 26 -9.51 -2.02 3.50
C SER A 26 -10.32 -1.30 2.43
N GLU A 27 -11.50 -0.78 2.78
CA GLU A 27 -12.30 0.04 1.87
C GLU A 27 -11.54 1.30 1.44
N PHE A 28 -10.91 1.98 2.40
CA PHE A 28 -10.11 3.17 2.11
C PHE A 28 -8.94 2.86 1.16
N GLN A 29 -8.28 1.70 1.30
CA GLN A 29 -7.27 1.25 0.35
C GLN A 29 -7.80 1.11 -1.08
N HIS A 30 -9.00 0.56 -1.26
CA HIS A 30 -9.62 0.46 -2.57
C HIS A 30 -9.97 1.84 -3.14
N GLN A 31 -10.45 2.76 -2.30
CA GLN A 31 -10.73 4.14 -2.70
C GLN A 31 -9.45 4.86 -3.18
N LEU A 32 -8.32 4.68 -2.50
CA LEU A 32 -7.04 5.26 -2.93
C LEU A 32 -6.59 4.78 -4.31
N ILE A 33 -6.78 3.48 -4.61
CA ILE A 33 -6.48 2.92 -5.92
C ILE A 33 -7.40 3.52 -6.99
N SER A 34 -8.69 3.63 -6.71
CA SER A 34 -9.66 4.25 -7.62
C SER A 34 -9.31 5.71 -7.90
N ILE A 35 -8.94 6.48 -6.87
CA ILE A 35 -8.49 7.88 -7.02
C ILE A 35 -7.23 7.94 -7.89
N ALA A 36 -6.25 7.06 -7.67
CA ALA A 36 -5.03 7.00 -8.47
C ALA A 36 -5.33 6.73 -9.95
N LEU A 37 -6.26 5.82 -10.26
CA LEU A 37 -6.62 5.49 -11.64
C LEU A 37 -7.42 6.62 -12.32
N VAL A 38 -8.34 7.26 -11.59
CA VAL A 38 -9.11 8.40 -12.11
C VAL A 38 -8.17 9.58 -12.39
N ALA A 39 -7.26 9.88 -11.47
CA ALA A 39 -6.28 10.95 -11.65
C ALA A 39 -5.35 10.69 -12.84
N LEU A 40 -4.91 9.44 -13.02
CA LEU A 40 -4.14 9.02 -14.19
C LEU A 40 -4.93 9.27 -15.48
N GLY A 41 -6.18 8.80 -15.56
CA GLY A 41 -7.02 9.00 -16.73
C GLY A 41 -7.25 10.47 -17.06
N ALA A 42 -7.45 11.31 -16.06
CA ALA A 42 -7.61 12.76 -16.21
C ALA A 42 -6.31 13.41 -16.75
N LEU A 43 -5.17 13.14 -16.12
CA LEU A 43 -3.88 13.71 -16.52
C LEU A 43 -3.44 13.23 -17.90
N VAL A 44 -3.68 11.96 -18.23
CA VAL A 44 -3.44 11.42 -19.58
C VAL A 44 -4.33 12.12 -20.60
N SER A 45 -5.62 12.32 -20.29
CA SER A 45 -6.55 12.97 -21.23
C SER A 45 -6.13 14.41 -21.58
N VAL A 46 -5.65 15.17 -20.60
CA VAL A 46 -5.08 16.52 -20.80
C VAL A 46 -3.72 16.44 -21.49
N GLY A 47 -2.89 15.49 -21.06
CA GLY A 47 -1.53 15.27 -21.53
C GLY A 47 -1.42 14.96 -23.02
N LEU A 48 -2.32 14.11 -23.52
CA LEU A 48 -2.34 13.71 -24.93
C LEU A 48 -2.86 14.82 -25.86
N LYS A 49 -3.66 15.76 -25.35
CA LYS A 49 -4.36 16.78 -26.18
C LYS A 49 -3.69 18.14 -26.13
N GLU A 50 -3.38 18.62 -24.94
CA GLU A 50 -3.03 20.03 -24.72
C GLU A 50 -1.57 20.19 -24.30
N SER A 51 -1.13 19.39 -23.32
CA SER A 51 0.17 19.62 -22.70
C SER A 51 0.79 18.31 -22.17
N PRO A 52 1.71 17.68 -22.92
CA PRO A 52 2.36 16.43 -22.51
C PRO A 52 2.95 16.48 -21.09
N ILE A 53 3.45 17.65 -20.68
CA ILE A 53 4.05 17.86 -19.35
C ILE A 53 3.06 17.60 -18.20
N ALA A 54 1.75 17.72 -18.44
CA ALA A 54 0.73 17.45 -17.42
C ALA A 54 0.76 16.00 -16.93
N VAL A 55 1.18 15.05 -17.77
CA VAL A 55 1.29 13.62 -17.40
C VAL A 55 2.37 13.41 -16.34
N LEU A 56 3.41 14.26 -16.31
CA LEU A 56 4.50 14.20 -15.32
C LEU A 56 4.07 14.68 -13.92
N ALA A 57 2.87 15.25 -13.76
CA ALA A 57 2.33 15.50 -12.43
C ALA A 57 1.89 14.20 -11.73
N TYR A 58 1.68 13.12 -12.48
CA TYR A 58 1.11 11.88 -11.96
C TYR A 58 2.02 11.15 -10.96
N PRO A 59 3.33 10.94 -11.22
CA PRO A 59 4.18 10.19 -10.30
C PRO A 59 4.23 10.80 -8.89
N MET A 60 4.25 12.13 -8.80
CA MET A 60 4.21 12.82 -7.50
C MET A 60 2.91 12.52 -6.73
N LEU A 61 1.76 12.53 -7.41
CA LEU A 61 0.48 12.17 -6.80
C LEU A 61 0.45 10.69 -6.38
N ALA A 62 0.93 9.81 -7.26
CA ALA A 62 0.98 8.37 -7.02
C ALA A 62 1.87 8.01 -5.82
N LEU A 63 2.96 8.74 -5.58
CA LEU A 63 3.79 8.59 -4.38
C LEU A 63 3.02 8.85 -3.10
N PHE A 64 2.29 9.96 -3.01
CA PHE A 64 1.51 10.29 -1.80
C PHE A 64 0.41 9.25 -1.55
N LEU A 65 -0.31 8.84 -2.60
CA LEU A 65 -1.34 7.81 -2.50
C LEU A 65 -0.73 6.45 -2.10
N SER A 66 0.44 6.12 -2.63
CA SER A 66 1.19 4.90 -2.28
C SER A 66 1.62 4.90 -0.82
N ALA A 67 2.15 6.02 -0.32
CA ALA A 67 2.54 6.15 1.08
C ALA A 67 1.33 5.97 2.02
N LEU A 68 0.20 6.59 1.69
CA LEU A 68 -1.04 6.48 2.45
C LEU A 68 -1.63 5.06 2.40
N TRP A 69 -1.54 4.40 1.24
CA TRP A 69 -1.94 3.00 1.09
C TRP A 69 -1.11 2.07 1.99
N ILE A 70 0.21 2.26 2.01
CA ILE A 70 1.15 1.48 2.83
C ILE A 70 0.89 1.69 4.32
N TYR A 71 0.59 2.92 4.72
CA TYR A 71 0.21 3.22 6.11
C TYR A 71 -1.02 2.41 6.54
N ASN A 72 -2.07 2.38 5.72
CA ASN A 72 -3.29 1.61 6.01
C ASN A 72 -3.04 0.10 6.01
N ASP A 73 -2.22 -0.41 5.08
CA ASP A 73 -1.81 -1.83 5.03
C ASP A 73 -1.07 -2.25 6.31
N GLY A 74 -0.19 -1.36 6.80
CA GLY A 74 0.50 -1.53 8.07
C GLY A 74 -0.48 -1.64 9.24
N GLN A 75 -1.41 -0.68 9.35
CA GLN A 75 -2.40 -0.65 10.43
C GLN A 75 -3.33 -1.88 10.42
N ILE A 76 -3.80 -2.31 9.24
CA ILE A 76 -4.59 -3.55 9.11
C ILE A 76 -3.80 -4.76 9.64
N ALA A 77 -2.51 -4.86 9.31
CA ALA A 77 -1.67 -5.94 9.78
C ALA A 77 -1.46 -5.89 11.30
N GLN A 78 -1.30 -4.70 11.88
CA GLN A 78 -1.18 -4.52 13.34
C GLN A 78 -2.44 -4.97 14.06
N LEU A 79 -3.61 -4.56 13.57
CA LEU A 79 -4.90 -4.95 14.15
C LEU A 79 -5.13 -6.46 14.04
N GLY A 80 -4.82 -7.07 12.89
CA GLY A 80 -4.95 -8.52 12.72
C GLY A 80 -4.03 -9.32 13.66
N ILE A 81 -2.80 -8.85 13.86
CA ILE A 81 -1.86 -9.43 14.84
C ILE A 81 -2.41 -9.29 16.27
N TYR A 82 -2.94 -8.11 16.63
CA TYR A 82 -3.53 -7.91 17.95
C TYR A 82 -4.73 -8.85 18.18
N ILE A 83 -5.65 -8.94 17.22
CA ILE A 83 -6.79 -9.87 17.30
C ILE A 83 -6.32 -11.29 17.54
N GLN A 84 -5.33 -11.76 16.76
CA GLN A 84 -4.82 -13.12 16.88
C GLN A 84 -4.26 -13.40 18.28
N TYR A 85 -3.32 -12.56 18.75
CA TYR A 85 -2.56 -12.85 19.97
C TYR A 85 -3.24 -12.41 21.27
N ARG A 86 -4.16 -11.44 21.21
CA ARG A 86 -4.76 -10.83 22.43
C ARG A 86 -6.23 -11.17 22.60
N ILE A 87 -6.93 -11.53 21.53
CA ILE A 87 -8.35 -11.82 21.58
C ILE A 87 -8.59 -13.32 21.37
N GLU A 88 -8.18 -13.87 20.23
CA GLU A 88 -8.46 -15.28 19.90
C GLU A 88 -7.82 -16.25 20.90
N GLU A 89 -6.55 -16.05 21.25
CA GLU A 89 -5.84 -16.88 22.24
C GLU A 89 -6.52 -16.85 23.62
N ASN A 90 -7.10 -15.71 24.02
CA ASN A 90 -7.74 -15.55 25.33
C ASN A 90 -9.20 -16.03 25.37
N LEU A 91 -9.93 -16.00 24.23
CA LEU A 91 -11.34 -16.39 24.16
C LEU A 91 -11.54 -17.87 23.83
N ILE A 92 -10.78 -18.41 22.88
CA ILE A 92 -11.02 -19.75 22.28
C ILE A 92 -9.87 -20.72 22.60
N GLY A 93 -8.71 -20.19 23.01
CA GLY A 93 -7.50 -20.97 23.24
C GLY A 93 -6.53 -20.93 22.04
N GLU A 94 -5.28 -21.30 22.29
CA GLU A 94 -4.19 -21.19 21.32
C GLU A 94 -4.45 -22.05 20.07
N GLY A 95 -4.35 -21.46 18.89
CA GLY A 95 -4.47 -22.16 17.60
C GLY A 95 -5.89 -22.50 17.13
N LEU A 96 -6.93 -22.21 17.92
CA LEU A 96 -8.33 -22.54 17.58
C LEU A 96 -9.08 -21.39 16.90
N GLY A 97 -8.47 -20.21 16.80
CA GLY A 97 -9.04 -19.03 16.14
C GLY A 97 -8.93 -19.06 14.60
N TRP A 98 -9.77 -18.26 13.95
CA TRP A 98 -9.83 -18.18 12.48
C TRP A 98 -8.54 -17.62 11.87
N GLU A 99 -7.91 -16.63 12.51
CA GLU A 99 -6.63 -16.07 12.03
C GLU A 99 -5.51 -17.12 12.11
N HIS A 100 -5.55 -18.00 13.11
CA HIS A 100 -4.64 -19.13 13.22
C HIS A 100 -4.87 -20.17 12.13
N ALA A 101 -6.14 -20.53 11.86
CA ALA A 101 -6.48 -21.47 10.80
C ALA A 101 -6.00 -20.98 9.42
N ILE A 102 -6.20 -19.69 9.12
CA ILE A 102 -5.71 -19.09 7.87
C ILE A 102 -4.19 -19.07 7.80
N LYS A 103 -3.48 -18.83 8.91
CA LYS A 103 -2.01 -18.86 8.91
C LYS A 103 -1.44 -20.27 8.81
N ALA A 104 -2.13 -21.26 9.35
CA ALA A 104 -1.76 -22.66 9.24
C ALA A 104 -1.93 -23.19 7.80
N ASP A 105 -2.81 -22.57 7.00
CA ASP A 105 -2.97 -22.90 5.59
C ASP A 105 -1.71 -22.52 4.79
N PRO A 106 -1.03 -23.48 4.14
CA PRO A 106 0.17 -23.22 3.33
C PRO A 106 -0.08 -22.28 2.14
N VAL A 107 -1.33 -22.12 1.70
CA VAL A 107 -1.71 -21.30 0.55
C VAL A 107 -1.86 -19.82 0.93
N SER A 108 -2.20 -19.53 2.18
CA SER A 108 -2.41 -18.16 2.70
C SER A 108 -1.25 -17.18 2.44
N PRO A 109 0.02 -17.49 2.76
CA PRO A 109 1.13 -16.57 2.48
C PRO A 109 1.35 -16.33 0.98
N ILE A 110 1.02 -17.32 0.14
CA ILE A 110 1.13 -17.22 -1.32
C ILE A 110 0.08 -16.25 -1.86
N ILE A 111 -1.18 -16.39 -1.44
CA ILE A 111 -2.28 -15.50 -1.83
C ILE A 111 -1.99 -14.07 -1.37
N GLY A 112 -1.61 -13.89 -0.11
CA GLY A 112 -1.27 -12.58 0.44
C GLY A 112 -0.12 -11.90 -0.31
N LYS A 113 0.92 -12.66 -0.70
CA LYS A 113 2.03 -12.15 -1.51
C LYS A 113 1.57 -11.73 -2.90
N ARG A 114 0.72 -12.52 -3.56
CA ARG A 114 0.21 -12.23 -4.92
C ARG A 114 -0.67 -10.99 -4.94
N ILE A 115 -1.61 -10.86 -4.00
CA ILE A 115 -2.48 -9.68 -3.88
C ILE A 115 -1.62 -8.43 -3.68
N ARG A 116 -0.61 -8.51 -2.80
CA ARG A 116 0.30 -7.40 -2.57
C ARG A 116 1.11 -7.02 -3.81
N ILE A 117 1.57 -8.00 -4.59
CA ILE A 117 2.25 -7.74 -5.86
C ILE A 117 1.29 -7.07 -6.86
N ALA A 118 0.04 -7.53 -6.96
CA ALA A 118 -0.95 -6.94 -7.86
C ALA A 118 -1.23 -5.47 -7.51
N THR A 119 -1.49 -5.17 -6.24
CA THR A 119 -1.77 -3.78 -5.81
C THR A 119 -0.56 -2.86 -6.02
N ARG A 120 0.64 -3.32 -5.70
CA ARG A 120 1.89 -2.56 -5.96
C ARG A 120 2.14 -2.37 -7.46
N GLY A 121 1.82 -3.40 -8.25
CA GLY A 121 1.94 -3.38 -9.69
C GLY A 121 1.03 -2.34 -10.34
N ILE A 122 -0.18 -2.12 -9.81
CA ILE A 122 -1.07 -1.05 -10.29
C ILE A 122 -0.42 0.31 -10.06
N LEU A 123 0.06 0.60 -8.85
CA LEU A 123 0.66 1.90 -8.51
C LEU A 123 1.95 2.16 -9.28
N ILE A 124 2.94 1.26 -9.21
CA ILE A 124 4.20 1.43 -9.95
C ILE A 124 3.96 1.38 -11.46
N GLY A 125 3.09 0.48 -11.93
CA GLY A 125 2.78 0.35 -13.35
C GLY A 125 2.12 1.61 -13.90
N SER A 126 1.27 2.29 -13.13
CA SER A 126 0.67 3.56 -13.52
C SER A 126 1.69 4.70 -13.62
N GLU A 127 2.68 4.76 -12.72
CA GLU A 127 3.77 5.76 -12.79
C GLU A 127 4.64 5.53 -14.04
N LEU A 128 5.02 4.28 -14.30
CA LEU A 128 5.77 3.91 -15.51
C LEU A 128 4.98 4.20 -16.79
N MET A 129 3.67 3.94 -16.77
CA MET A 129 2.80 4.27 -17.90
C MET A 129 2.74 5.78 -18.15
N ALA A 130 2.67 6.60 -17.09
CA ALA A 130 2.69 8.05 -17.22
C ALA A 130 3.97 8.55 -17.90
N ILE A 131 5.14 8.10 -17.46
CA ILE A 131 6.43 8.45 -18.10
C ILE A 131 6.48 7.93 -19.55
N GLY A 132 6.02 6.70 -19.79
CA GLY A 132 5.98 6.11 -21.12
C GLY A 132 5.10 6.91 -22.09
N LEU A 133 3.92 7.36 -21.65
CA LEU A 133 3.02 8.19 -22.43
C LEU A 133 3.59 9.59 -22.70
N TYR A 134 4.28 10.18 -21.72
CA TYR A 134 5.02 11.43 -21.93
C TYR A 134 6.10 11.28 -23.02
N ALA A 135 6.90 10.21 -22.96
CA ALA A 135 7.93 9.94 -23.95
C ALA A 135 7.32 9.70 -25.35
N ALA A 136 6.24 8.92 -25.43
CA ALA A 136 5.55 8.62 -26.69
C ALA A 136 4.94 9.87 -27.33
N THR A 137 4.26 10.73 -26.55
CA THR A 137 3.69 11.98 -27.06
C THR A 137 4.76 12.95 -27.55
N LYS A 138 5.89 13.06 -26.84
CA LYS A 138 7.02 13.88 -27.29
C LYS A 138 7.65 13.35 -28.57
N GLN A 139 7.77 12.03 -28.71
CA GLN A 139 8.28 11.42 -29.93
C GLN A 139 7.37 11.69 -31.14
N ASP A 140 6.05 11.61 -30.97
CA ASP A 140 5.08 11.94 -32.03
C ASP A 140 5.20 13.41 -32.46
N LEU A 141 5.28 14.34 -31.49
CA LEU A 141 5.46 15.77 -31.77
C LEU A 141 6.78 16.06 -32.50
N ALA A 142 7.88 15.43 -32.09
CA ALA A 142 9.17 15.57 -32.75
C ALA A 142 9.14 15.02 -34.19
N THR A 143 8.48 13.88 -34.40
CA THR A 143 8.32 13.27 -35.73
C THR A 143 7.52 14.17 -36.66
N LYS A 144 6.43 14.77 -36.18
CA LYS A 144 5.62 15.75 -36.93
C LYS A 144 6.41 17.02 -37.32
N GLN A 145 7.40 17.39 -36.53
CA GLN A 145 8.28 18.53 -36.79
C GLN A 145 9.52 18.19 -37.63
N GLY A 146 9.67 16.92 -38.07
CA GLY A 146 10.83 16.47 -38.85
C GLY A 146 12.13 16.42 -38.05
N ILE A 147 12.06 16.44 -36.72
CA ILE A 147 13.20 16.41 -35.82
C ILE A 147 13.70 14.96 -35.67
N ARG A 148 15.00 14.73 -35.85
CA ARG A 148 15.60 13.39 -35.69
C ARG A 148 15.61 12.96 -34.22
N LEU A 149 15.51 11.65 -33.96
CA LEU A 149 15.50 11.08 -32.61
C LEU A 149 16.75 11.44 -31.77
N SER A 150 17.90 11.61 -32.41
CA SER A 150 19.14 12.01 -31.73
C SER A 150 19.10 13.45 -31.18
N SER A 151 18.21 14.30 -31.70
CA SER A 151 18.00 15.68 -31.24
C SER A 151 16.81 15.84 -30.29
N LEU A 152 16.12 14.74 -29.93
CA LEU A 152 15.04 14.77 -28.94
C LEU A 152 15.58 15.02 -27.53
N ALA A 153 16.76 14.48 -27.21
CA ALA A 153 17.43 14.74 -25.95
C ALA A 153 17.84 16.22 -25.79
N THR A 154 18.14 16.90 -26.89
CA THR A 154 18.50 18.33 -26.88
C THR A 154 17.30 19.26 -26.97
N SER A 155 16.11 18.77 -27.38
CA SER A 155 14.88 19.59 -27.46
C SER A 155 14.07 19.62 -26.16
N LEU A 156 14.42 18.78 -25.19
CA LEU A 156 13.86 18.84 -23.84
C LEU A 156 14.20 20.19 -23.19
N SER A 157 13.15 20.91 -22.77
CA SER A 157 13.37 22.11 -21.99
C SER A 157 14.03 21.76 -20.66
N LYS A 158 14.80 22.70 -20.08
CA LYS A 158 15.42 22.50 -18.77
C LYS A 158 14.39 22.08 -17.71
N GLY A 159 13.18 22.63 -17.78
CA GLY A 159 12.09 22.29 -16.85
C GLY A 159 11.61 20.84 -16.99
N GLU A 160 11.47 20.34 -18.22
CA GLU A 160 11.07 18.95 -18.46
C GLU A 160 12.13 17.95 -18.00
N MET A 161 13.42 18.26 -18.19
CA MET A 161 14.49 17.40 -17.67
C MET A 161 14.46 17.32 -16.14
N VAL A 162 14.25 18.46 -15.46
CA VAL A 162 14.13 18.50 -14.00
C VAL A 162 12.95 17.65 -13.54
N LEU A 163 11.78 17.78 -14.18
CA LEU A 163 10.59 17.00 -13.82
C LEU A 163 10.79 15.49 -14.05
N LEU A 164 11.40 15.08 -15.16
CA LEU A 164 11.70 13.66 -15.40
C LEU A 164 12.65 13.08 -14.35
N VAL A 165 13.69 13.83 -13.96
CA VAL A 165 14.61 13.39 -12.90
C VAL A 165 13.87 13.26 -11.57
N VAL A 166 13.01 14.24 -11.24
CA VAL A 166 12.17 14.18 -10.04
C VAL A 166 11.26 12.95 -10.10
N ASP A 167 10.59 12.68 -11.22
CA ASP A 167 9.71 11.53 -11.36
C ASP A 167 10.44 10.19 -11.23
N LEU A 168 11.65 10.08 -11.78
CA LEU A 168 12.49 8.88 -11.60
C LEU A 168 12.88 8.68 -10.13
N VAL A 169 13.23 9.75 -9.42
CA VAL A 169 13.50 9.72 -7.98
C VAL A 169 12.23 9.32 -7.22
N VAL A 170 11.08 9.88 -7.59
CA VAL A 170 9.79 9.57 -6.99
C VAL A 170 9.44 8.10 -7.16
N ILE A 171 9.52 7.54 -8.37
CA ILE A 171 9.27 6.11 -8.63
C ILE A 171 10.24 5.25 -7.82
N PHE A 172 11.50 5.64 -7.74
CA PHE A 172 12.48 4.93 -6.91
C PHE A 172 12.10 4.95 -5.43
N VAL A 173 11.67 6.10 -4.90
CA VAL A 173 11.20 6.25 -3.52
C VAL A 173 9.91 5.43 -3.30
N THR A 174 8.93 5.49 -4.20
CA THR A 174 7.71 4.67 -4.17
C THR A 174 8.08 3.19 -4.09
N PHE A 175 8.97 2.73 -4.98
CA PHE A 175 9.48 1.36 -4.99
C PHE A 175 10.20 1.00 -3.69
N TRP A 176 11.04 1.89 -3.17
CA TRP A 176 11.77 1.70 -1.92
C TRP A 176 10.83 1.54 -0.73
N ILE A 177 9.87 2.46 -0.56
CA ILE A 177 8.88 2.40 0.53
C ILE A 177 8.05 1.12 0.43
N MET A 178 7.63 0.73 -0.78
CA MET A 178 6.90 -0.52 -1.00
C MET A 178 7.76 -1.75 -0.67
N ARG A 179 9.06 -1.73 -1.00
CA ARG A 179 9.97 -2.84 -0.73
C ARG A 179 10.26 -3.00 0.75
N HIS A 180 10.40 -1.90 1.50
CA HIS A 180 10.95 -1.91 2.86
C HIS A 180 9.95 -2.25 4.00
N GLN A 181 8.93 -3.08 3.75
CA GLN A 181 7.94 -3.50 4.76
C GLN A 181 8.45 -4.55 5.78
N HIS A 182 9.76 -4.65 6.02
CA HIS A 182 10.37 -5.53 7.01
C HIS A 182 9.89 -5.28 8.45
N LEU A 183 9.23 -4.13 8.70
CA LEU A 183 8.62 -3.78 9.99
C LEU A 183 7.60 -4.82 10.49
N ARG A 184 6.90 -5.55 9.60
CA ARG A 184 5.97 -6.60 10.05
C ARG A 184 6.67 -7.74 10.77
N GLU A 185 7.81 -8.20 10.25
CA GLU A 185 8.56 -9.29 10.87
C GLU A 185 9.18 -8.84 12.19
N LYS A 186 9.78 -7.64 12.22
CA LYS A 186 10.29 -7.04 13.46
C LYS A 186 9.22 -6.91 14.55
N MET A 187 7.98 -6.58 14.16
CA MET A 187 6.90 -6.43 15.12
C MET A 187 6.40 -7.78 15.65
N LYS A 188 6.34 -8.82 14.81
CA LYS A 188 6.06 -10.18 15.27
C LYS A 188 7.13 -10.66 16.24
N GLU A 189 8.41 -10.46 15.90
CA GLU A 189 9.53 -10.79 16.77
C GLU A 189 9.47 -10.05 18.11
N ALA A 190 9.12 -8.76 18.10
CA ALA A 190 8.96 -7.97 19.31
C ALA A 190 7.81 -8.49 20.20
N ILE A 191 6.68 -8.87 19.60
CA ILE A 191 5.53 -9.45 20.33
C ILE A 191 5.89 -10.82 20.91
N GLN A 192 6.54 -11.68 20.13
CA GLN A 192 7.00 -12.99 20.60
C GLN A 192 8.02 -12.87 21.74
N ARG A 193 8.95 -11.91 21.62
CA ARG A 193 9.93 -11.63 22.68
C ARG A 193 9.25 -11.14 23.95
N ALA A 194 8.33 -10.19 23.84
CA ALA A 194 7.54 -9.72 24.97
C ALA A 194 6.75 -10.86 25.64
N ARG A 195 6.23 -11.82 24.86
CA ARG A 195 5.56 -13.03 25.38
C ARG A 195 6.53 -13.96 26.13
N SER A 196 7.74 -14.19 25.59
CA SER A 196 8.75 -15.03 26.26
C SER A 196 9.31 -14.42 27.56
N GLU A 197 9.31 -13.10 27.66
CA GLU A 197 9.80 -12.37 28.83
C GLU A 197 8.70 -12.11 29.88
N SER A 198 7.43 -12.22 29.48
CA SER A 198 6.30 -12.09 30.41
C SER A 198 6.13 -13.39 31.20
N PRO A 199 6.24 -13.39 32.54
CA PRO A 199 5.91 -14.58 33.33
C PRO A 199 4.47 -15.01 33.03
N PRO A 200 4.16 -16.32 33.05
CA PRO A 200 2.80 -16.78 32.85
C PRO A 200 1.91 -16.00 33.82
N ALA A 201 0.87 -15.35 33.29
CA ALA A 201 -0.10 -14.65 34.11
C ALA A 201 -0.73 -15.70 35.04
N VAL A 202 -0.22 -15.78 36.27
CA VAL A 202 -0.85 -16.53 37.34
C VAL A 202 -2.12 -15.75 37.66
N TRP A 203 -3.18 -16.08 36.95
CA TRP A 203 -4.52 -15.69 37.36
C TRP A 203 -4.79 -16.43 38.65
N CYS A 204 -4.48 -15.79 39.79
CA CYS A 204 -4.91 -16.23 41.10
C CYS A 204 -6.44 -16.16 41.13
N GLY A 205 -7.09 -17.26 40.74
CA GLY A 205 -8.48 -17.59 41.04
C GLY A 205 -8.54 -18.51 42.23
#